data_AF-Q5FA20-F1
#
_entry.id   AF-Q5FA20-F1
#
_cell.length_a   1.000
_cell.length_b   1.000
_cell.length_c   1.000
_cell.angle_alpha   90.00
_cell.angle_beta   90.00
_cell.angle_gamma   90.00
#
_symmetry.space_group_name_H-M   'P 1'
#
loop_
_entity.id
_entity.type
_entity.pdbx_description
1 polymer ?
#
loop_
_entity_poly.entity_id
_entity_poly.type
_entity_poly.pdbx_seq_one_letter_code
_entity_poly.pdbx_strand_id
1 'polypeptide(L)'
;MAKVLVVPVSAGLNTSAAAQAFAKALDAQVFQAVDATAETLLAQGKSDDWFDALVGKVAALDAANLVIEGIAPDADKIYLAGKNVELALSLDAAAVFAVRSDNTDADALAHQLNLAKQFFAAAPGVLEGFVVDGAAASVAEAAAEKTGLTFFGSSDALKDVSVLAGREAKRLSPAQFRYNLIDFARQAGKRIVLPEGAEPRTVQAAAICHEKGIARCVLLAKREEVEAVAKERGISLPDSLEIIDPASLVEQYVEPMCELRKSKGLTPEDARKQLQDTVVLGTMMMAQNDVDGLVSGAVHTTANTIRPALQLIKTAPGASLVSSVFFMLLPNQVLVFGDCAVNPNPTAQQLADIAIQSADSAKAFGIDPKVAMISYSTVNSGSGPDVDTVIEATKLAREKRPDLAIDGPLQYDAATVPGVGKSKAPGSPVAGQATVLVFPDLNTGNCTYKAVQRSANVLSVGPLLQGLRKPVNDLSRGALVEDIVFTIALTAVQAKQMEG
;
A
#
# COMPACT_ATOMS: atom_id res chain seq x y z
N MET A 1 -12.15 -15.19 -5.53
CA MET A 1 -11.13 -15.95 -6.29
C MET A 1 -10.21 -16.65 -5.31
N ALA A 2 -10.28 -17.98 -5.23
CA ALA A 2 -9.32 -18.74 -4.44
C ALA A 2 -7.99 -18.80 -5.22
N LYS A 3 -6.89 -18.52 -4.51
CA LYS A 3 -5.54 -18.62 -5.07
C LYS A 3 -4.75 -19.59 -4.20
N VAL A 4 -4.19 -20.63 -4.81
CA VAL A 4 -3.42 -21.67 -4.11
C VAL A 4 -2.04 -21.77 -4.72
N LEU A 5 -1.00 -21.65 -3.91
CA LEU A 5 0.39 -21.89 -4.29
C LEU A 5 0.78 -23.31 -3.87
N VAL A 6 1.13 -24.15 -4.84
CA VAL A 6 1.60 -25.52 -4.59
C VAL A 6 3.12 -25.51 -4.48
N VAL A 7 3.63 -25.56 -3.25
CA VAL A 7 5.06 -25.41 -2.95
C VAL A 7 5.73 -26.78 -2.85
N PRO A 8 6.60 -27.17 -3.79
CA PRO A 8 7.35 -28.41 -3.68
C PRO A 8 8.42 -28.31 -2.59
N VAL A 9 8.42 -29.25 -1.64
CA VAL A 9 9.38 -29.25 -0.51
C VAL A 9 10.27 -30.51 -0.46
N SER A 10 10.29 -31.28 -1.54
CA SER A 10 11.10 -32.48 -1.69
C SER A 10 11.55 -32.65 -3.14
N ALA A 11 12.76 -33.18 -3.35
CA ALA A 11 13.25 -33.52 -4.68
C ALA A 11 12.44 -34.66 -5.33
N GLY A 12 12.43 -34.70 -6.66
CA GLY A 12 11.82 -35.80 -7.43
C GLY A 12 10.29 -35.83 -7.43
N LEU A 13 9.63 -34.79 -6.91
CA LEU A 13 8.21 -34.55 -7.08
C LEU A 13 7.95 -33.89 -8.44
N ASN A 14 6.89 -34.29 -9.14
CA ASN A 14 6.37 -33.54 -10.27
C ASN A 14 5.43 -32.44 -9.77
N THR A 15 5.98 -31.24 -9.53
CA THR A 15 5.21 -30.07 -9.05
C THR A 15 4.04 -29.73 -9.96
N SER A 16 4.22 -29.85 -11.27
CA SER A 16 3.16 -29.56 -12.24
C SER A 16 2.00 -30.55 -12.12
N ALA A 17 2.28 -31.85 -11.90
CA ALA A 17 1.22 -32.83 -11.65
C ALA A 17 0.41 -32.48 -10.39
N ALA A 18 1.07 -32.09 -9.29
CA ALA A 18 0.38 -31.66 -8.08
C ALA A 18 -0.46 -30.39 -8.31
N ALA A 19 0.07 -29.39 -9.02
CA ALA A 19 -0.65 -28.17 -9.36
C ALA A 19 -1.87 -28.46 -10.26
N GLN A 20 -1.73 -29.35 -11.25
CA GLN A 20 -2.84 -29.77 -12.10
C GLN A 20 -3.93 -30.51 -11.32
N ALA A 21 -3.55 -31.31 -10.32
CA ALA A 21 -4.50 -31.96 -9.44
C ALA A 21 -5.35 -30.94 -8.67
N PHE A 22 -4.70 -29.94 -8.05
CA PHE A 22 -5.40 -28.86 -7.36
C PHE A 22 -6.26 -28.04 -8.32
N ALA A 23 -5.76 -27.77 -9.53
CA ALA A 23 -6.47 -26.99 -10.52
C ALA A 23 -7.76 -27.68 -10.96
N LYS A 24 -7.71 -28.99 -11.20
CA LYS A 24 -8.89 -29.81 -11.49
C LYS A 24 -9.87 -29.84 -10.32
N ALA A 25 -9.39 -29.93 -9.08
CA ALA A 25 -10.23 -29.99 -7.89
C ALA A 25 -10.92 -28.65 -7.57
N LEU A 26 -10.30 -27.53 -7.94
CA LEU A 26 -10.77 -26.17 -7.65
C LEU A 26 -11.41 -25.47 -8.86
N ASP A 27 -11.50 -26.14 -10.02
CA ASP A 27 -11.89 -25.52 -11.30
C ASP A 27 -11.08 -24.24 -11.58
N ALA A 28 -9.76 -24.36 -11.50
CA ALA A 28 -8.82 -23.25 -11.54
C ALA A 28 -7.89 -23.33 -12.75
N GLN A 29 -7.39 -22.17 -13.18
CA GLN A 29 -6.28 -22.12 -14.14
C GLN A 29 -4.94 -22.37 -13.42
N VAL A 30 -3.98 -22.96 -14.13
CA VAL A 30 -2.60 -23.12 -13.63
C VAL A 30 -1.74 -21.97 -14.13
N PHE A 31 -0.92 -21.40 -13.23
CA PHE A 31 -0.01 -20.31 -13.53
C PHE A 31 1.42 -20.60 -13.06
N GLN A 32 2.37 -20.46 -13.96
CA GLN A 32 3.80 -20.56 -13.66
C GLN A 32 4.37 -19.16 -13.43
N ALA A 33 4.90 -18.93 -12.22
CA ALA A 33 5.37 -17.60 -11.82
C ALA A 33 6.77 -17.25 -12.37
N VAL A 34 7.63 -18.23 -12.62
CA VAL A 34 9.02 -17.97 -13.03
C VAL A 34 9.17 -18.18 -14.53
N ASP A 35 9.54 -17.11 -15.23
CA ASP A 35 9.94 -17.10 -16.64
C ASP A 35 11.32 -16.42 -16.81
N ALA A 36 11.81 -16.30 -18.05
CA ALA A 36 13.12 -15.69 -18.32
C ALA A 36 13.19 -14.21 -17.88
N THR A 37 12.07 -13.49 -17.90
CA THR A 37 11.98 -12.10 -17.41
C THR A 37 12.10 -12.06 -15.89
N ALA A 38 11.45 -12.99 -15.18
CA ALA A 38 11.58 -13.14 -13.74
C ALA A 38 13.04 -13.31 -13.30
N GLU A 39 13.76 -14.24 -13.93
CA GLU A 39 15.17 -14.48 -13.58
C GLU A 39 16.05 -13.25 -13.81
N THR A 40 15.79 -12.50 -14.89
CA THR A 40 16.52 -11.26 -15.20
C THR A 40 16.28 -10.18 -14.13
N LEU A 41 15.02 -9.95 -13.73
CA LEU A 41 14.67 -8.97 -12.70
C LEU A 41 15.24 -9.35 -11.34
N LEU A 42 15.12 -10.62 -10.97
CA LEU A 42 15.68 -11.16 -9.72
C LEU A 42 17.21 -11.02 -9.68
N ALA A 43 17.90 -11.30 -10.78
CA ALA A 43 19.36 -11.12 -10.88
C ALA A 43 19.79 -9.64 -10.76
N GLN A 44 18.92 -8.69 -11.12
CA GLN A 44 19.15 -7.25 -10.97
C GLN A 44 18.78 -6.72 -9.57
N GLY A 45 18.31 -7.59 -8.66
CA GLY A 45 17.81 -7.17 -7.34
C GLY A 45 16.45 -6.48 -7.40
N LYS A 46 15.70 -6.63 -8.49
CA LYS A 46 14.39 -6.00 -8.72
C LYS A 46 13.25 -6.98 -8.46
N SER A 47 13.22 -7.59 -7.27
CA SER A 47 12.16 -8.53 -6.91
C SER A 47 10.78 -7.88 -6.88
N ASP A 48 10.69 -6.64 -6.39
CA ASP A 48 9.43 -5.88 -6.37
C ASP A 48 8.85 -5.66 -7.77
N ASP A 49 9.67 -5.28 -8.75
CA ASP A 49 9.24 -5.13 -10.15
C ASP A 49 8.70 -6.46 -10.72
N TRP A 50 9.31 -7.59 -10.35
CA TRP A 50 8.82 -8.90 -10.76
C TRP A 50 7.47 -9.23 -10.14
N PHE A 51 7.29 -9.01 -8.83
CA PHE A 51 6.00 -9.25 -8.18
C PHE A 51 4.89 -8.34 -8.70
N ASP A 52 5.19 -7.07 -8.98
CA ASP A 52 4.24 -6.14 -9.60
C ASP A 52 3.81 -6.63 -10.99
N ALA A 53 4.76 -7.14 -11.79
CA ALA A 53 4.47 -7.74 -13.08
C ALA A 53 3.65 -9.04 -12.95
N LEU A 54 3.92 -9.86 -11.94
CA LEU A 54 3.15 -11.08 -11.68
C LEU A 54 1.70 -10.79 -11.32
N VAL A 55 1.47 -9.79 -10.46
CA VAL A 55 0.12 -9.34 -10.15
C VAL A 55 -0.62 -8.96 -11.42
N GLY A 56 0.01 -8.18 -12.30
CA GLY A 56 -0.59 -7.80 -13.58
C GLY A 56 -0.88 -8.98 -14.50
N LYS A 57 0.04 -9.94 -14.61
CA LYS A 57 -0.18 -11.18 -15.38
C LYS A 57 -1.35 -11.98 -14.82
N VAL A 58 -1.44 -12.13 -13.50
CA VAL A 58 -2.54 -12.84 -12.83
C VAL A 58 -3.88 -12.13 -13.01
N ALA A 59 -3.91 -10.80 -12.89
CA ALA A 59 -5.13 -10.02 -13.13
C ALA A 59 -5.64 -10.19 -14.57
N ALA A 60 -4.73 -10.27 -15.55
CA ALA A 60 -5.08 -10.45 -16.96
C ALA A 60 -5.63 -11.85 -17.32
N LEU A 61 -5.44 -12.87 -16.46
CA LEU A 61 -5.99 -14.20 -16.70
C LEU A 61 -7.51 -14.27 -16.52
N ASP A 62 -8.10 -13.30 -15.80
CA ASP A 62 -9.54 -13.24 -15.46
C ASP A 62 -10.09 -14.58 -14.93
N ALA A 63 -9.27 -15.30 -14.16
CA ALA A 63 -9.58 -16.64 -13.69
C ALA A 63 -10.46 -16.59 -12.43
N ALA A 64 -11.49 -17.43 -12.36
CA ALA A 64 -12.34 -17.54 -11.17
C ALA A 64 -11.56 -18.06 -9.95
N ASN A 65 -10.67 -19.03 -10.18
CA ASN A 65 -9.71 -19.59 -9.22
C ASN A 65 -8.36 -19.79 -9.92
N LEU A 66 -7.27 -19.78 -9.14
CA LEU A 66 -5.92 -19.92 -9.67
C LEU A 66 -5.07 -20.85 -8.81
N VAL A 67 -4.36 -21.76 -9.47
CA VAL A 67 -3.29 -22.55 -8.87
C VAL A 67 -1.95 -22.08 -9.42
N ILE A 68 -1.07 -21.65 -8.53
CA ILE A 68 0.27 -21.19 -8.86
C ILE A 68 1.23 -22.35 -8.64
N GLU A 69 2.01 -22.69 -9.67
CA GLU A 69 3.11 -23.64 -9.52
C GLU A 69 4.23 -22.99 -8.70
N GLY A 70 4.51 -23.58 -7.54
CA GLY A 70 5.61 -23.16 -6.70
C GLY A 70 6.96 -23.50 -7.32
N ILE A 71 7.97 -22.75 -6.91
CA ILE A 71 9.32 -22.83 -7.42
C ILE A 71 10.00 -24.04 -6.79
N ALA A 72 10.39 -25.00 -7.63
CA ALA A 72 11.12 -26.19 -7.21
C ALA A 72 12.52 -25.84 -6.68
N PRO A 73 13.00 -26.50 -5.61
CA PRO A 73 14.40 -26.44 -5.22
C PRO A 73 15.31 -26.88 -6.37
N ASP A 74 16.25 -26.03 -6.73
CA ASP A 74 17.24 -26.26 -7.77
C ASP A 74 18.65 -25.99 -7.20
N ALA A 75 19.60 -26.87 -7.48
CA ALA A 75 20.95 -26.80 -6.91
C ALA A 75 21.78 -25.64 -7.46
N ASP A 76 21.52 -25.21 -8.70
CA ASP A 76 22.19 -24.08 -9.34
C ASP A 76 21.46 -22.76 -9.06
N LYS A 77 20.16 -22.82 -8.72
CA LYS A 77 19.29 -21.66 -8.46
C LYS A 77 18.63 -21.69 -7.08
N ILE A 78 19.40 -22.05 -6.04
CA ILE A 78 18.94 -22.20 -4.64
C ILE A 78 18.10 -20.99 -4.16
N TYR A 79 18.49 -19.78 -4.55
CA TYR A 79 17.81 -18.53 -4.20
C TYR A 79 16.32 -18.51 -4.59
N LEU A 80 15.96 -19.12 -5.73
CA LEU A 80 14.60 -19.02 -6.28
C LEU A 80 13.56 -19.75 -5.42
N ALA A 81 13.90 -20.90 -4.83
CA ALA A 81 12.97 -21.64 -3.98
C ALA A 81 12.51 -20.84 -2.75
N GLY A 82 13.38 -19.94 -2.25
CA GLY A 82 13.04 -19.02 -1.16
C GLY A 82 11.95 -18.00 -1.53
N LYS A 83 11.72 -17.75 -2.83
CA LYS A 83 10.71 -16.79 -3.30
C LYS A 83 9.27 -17.30 -3.23
N ASN A 84 9.04 -18.57 -2.92
CA ASN A 84 7.68 -19.11 -2.72
C ASN A 84 6.89 -18.35 -1.64
N VAL A 85 7.56 -17.87 -0.59
CA VAL A 85 6.90 -17.11 0.49
C VAL A 85 6.44 -15.75 -0.01
N GLU A 86 7.34 -15.01 -0.67
CA GLU A 86 7.05 -13.70 -1.27
C GLU A 86 5.98 -13.82 -2.37
N LEU A 87 5.99 -14.92 -3.13
CA LEU A 87 4.97 -15.22 -4.15
C LEU A 87 3.59 -15.44 -3.53
N ALA A 88 3.50 -16.22 -2.45
CA ALA A 88 2.25 -16.44 -1.74
C ALA A 88 1.71 -15.12 -1.16
N LEU A 89 2.58 -14.31 -0.54
CA LEU A 89 2.20 -13.02 0.03
C LEU A 89 1.79 -12.00 -1.04
N SER A 90 2.54 -11.90 -2.14
CA SER A 90 2.28 -10.95 -3.22
C SER A 90 0.95 -11.22 -3.91
N LEU A 91 0.54 -12.49 -4.01
CA LEU A 91 -0.71 -12.90 -4.66
C LEU A 91 -1.86 -13.16 -3.66
N ASP A 92 -1.63 -13.00 -2.35
CA ASP A 92 -2.53 -13.41 -1.25
C ASP A 92 -3.04 -14.86 -1.41
N ALA A 93 -2.13 -15.77 -1.78
CA ALA A 93 -2.43 -17.18 -2.03
C ALA A 93 -2.26 -18.02 -0.75
N ALA A 94 -3.13 -19.02 -0.58
CA ALA A 94 -2.89 -20.10 0.38
C ALA A 94 -1.74 -20.98 -0.12
N ALA A 95 -0.77 -21.26 0.74
CA ALA A 95 0.30 -22.20 0.41
C ALA A 95 -0.10 -23.62 0.83
N VAL A 96 0.20 -24.58 -0.04
CA VAL A 96 0.10 -26.02 0.24
C VAL A 96 1.42 -26.66 -0.11
N PHE A 97 1.99 -27.43 0.81
CA PHE A 97 3.20 -28.19 0.51
C PHE A 97 2.89 -29.41 -0.34
N ALA A 98 3.67 -29.61 -1.40
CA ALA A 98 3.68 -30.86 -2.12
C ALA A 98 4.96 -31.62 -1.76
N VAL A 99 4.77 -32.81 -1.20
CA VAL A 99 5.82 -33.62 -0.60
C VAL A 99 5.84 -34.97 -1.28
N ARG A 100 7.01 -35.48 -1.59
CA ARG A 100 7.25 -36.90 -1.86
C ARG A 100 7.91 -37.50 -0.64
N SER A 101 7.34 -38.58 -0.12
CA SER A 101 7.89 -39.30 1.02
C SER A 101 7.53 -40.77 0.93
N ASP A 102 8.51 -41.63 1.13
CA ASP A 102 8.39 -43.08 1.28
C ASP A 102 8.52 -43.50 2.77
N ASN A 103 8.53 -42.53 3.68
CA ASN A 103 8.55 -42.78 5.12
C ASN A 103 7.28 -43.54 5.54
N THR A 104 7.48 -44.66 6.23
CA THR A 104 6.41 -45.43 6.88
C THR A 104 6.14 -44.95 8.31
N ASP A 105 7.00 -44.08 8.83
CA ASP A 105 6.89 -43.45 10.14
C ASP A 105 6.33 -42.03 10.03
N ALA A 106 5.25 -41.76 10.76
CA ALA A 106 4.59 -40.47 10.80
C ALA A 106 5.45 -39.39 11.48
N ASP A 107 6.34 -39.76 12.41
CA ASP A 107 7.25 -38.81 13.05
C ASP A 107 8.28 -38.26 12.05
N ALA A 108 8.81 -39.10 11.17
CA ALA A 108 9.73 -38.68 10.11
C ALA A 108 9.06 -37.70 9.12
N LEU A 109 7.84 -38.00 8.67
CA LEU A 109 7.08 -37.10 7.79
C LEU A 109 6.71 -35.78 8.49
N ALA A 110 6.25 -35.85 9.75
CA ALA A 110 5.94 -34.67 10.54
C ALA A 110 7.18 -33.78 10.76
N HIS A 111 8.34 -34.38 10.98
CA HIS A 111 9.61 -33.66 11.09
C HIS A 111 9.95 -32.92 9.79
N GLN A 112 9.86 -33.60 8.64
CA GLN A 112 10.08 -33.00 7.32
C GLN A 112 9.13 -31.81 7.06
N LEU A 113 7.84 -31.98 7.36
CA LEU A 113 6.84 -30.91 7.23
C LEU A 113 7.13 -29.74 8.17
N ASN A 114 7.53 -30.00 9.43
CA ASN A 114 7.86 -28.94 10.38
C ASN A 114 9.14 -28.17 10.02
N LEU A 115 10.11 -28.82 9.36
CA LEU A 115 11.25 -28.13 8.75
C LEU A 115 10.78 -27.25 7.59
N ALA A 116 9.93 -27.76 6.69
CA ALA A 116 9.38 -26.99 5.58
C ALA A 116 8.54 -25.79 6.05
N LYS A 117 7.77 -25.94 7.14
CA LYS A 117 7.00 -24.85 7.77
C LYS A 117 7.85 -23.63 8.11
N GLN A 118 9.16 -23.80 8.35
CA GLN A 118 10.04 -22.68 8.67
C GLN A 118 10.16 -21.67 7.51
N PHE A 119 9.93 -22.09 6.26
CA PHE A 119 9.82 -21.15 5.14
C PHE A 119 8.72 -20.11 5.39
N PHE A 120 7.60 -20.50 5.99
CA PHE A 120 6.42 -19.64 6.19
C PHE A 120 6.30 -19.09 7.62
N ALA A 121 7.33 -19.20 8.46
CA ALA A 121 7.27 -18.77 9.86
C ALA A 121 6.94 -17.28 10.03
N ALA A 122 7.40 -16.42 9.12
CA ALA A 122 7.12 -14.99 9.11
C ALA A 122 5.80 -14.61 8.41
N ALA A 123 5.09 -15.58 7.84
CA ALA A 123 3.86 -15.41 7.06
C ALA A 123 2.69 -16.20 7.69
N PRO A 124 2.29 -15.90 8.93
CA PRO A 124 1.25 -16.65 9.62
C PRO A 124 -0.09 -16.58 8.88
N GLY A 125 -0.75 -17.74 8.79
CA GLY A 125 -2.03 -17.91 8.09
C GLY A 125 -1.93 -18.02 6.57
N VAL A 126 -0.73 -18.11 6.00
CA VAL A 126 -0.54 -18.39 4.57
C VAL A 126 -0.55 -19.90 4.29
N LEU A 127 0.19 -20.69 5.07
CA LEU A 127 0.27 -22.13 4.90
C LEU A 127 -0.94 -22.86 5.50
N GLU A 128 -1.67 -23.59 4.66
CA GLU A 128 -2.91 -24.29 5.02
C GLU A 128 -2.73 -25.80 5.23
N GLY A 129 -1.82 -26.41 4.47
CA GLY A 129 -1.73 -27.86 4.46
C GLY A 129 -0.67 -28.45 3.55
N PHE A 130 -0.83 -29.73 3.26
CA PHE A 130 0.07 -30.48 2.39
C PHE A 130 -0.64 -31.62 1.63
N VAL A 131 -0.03 -32.01 0.52
CA VAL A 131 -0.25 -33.29 -0.18
C VAL A 131 1.01 -34.12 -0.09
N VAL A 132 0.86 -35.45 -0.01
CA VAL A 132 2.00 -36.36 -0.01
C VAL A 132 1.83 -37.48 -1.02
N ASP A 133 2.85 -37.67 -1.85
CA ASP A 133 2.98 -38.77 -2.78
C ASP A 133 3.97 -39.81 -2.22
N GLY A 134 3.60 -41.10 -2.30
CA GLY A 134 4.41 -42.24 -1.88
C GLY A 134 4.12 -42.78 -0.48
N ALA A 135 3.66 -41.93 0.46
CA ALA A 135 3.35 -42.35 1.82
C ALA A 135 1.93 -42.90 1.93
N ALA A 136 1.70 -43.82 2.87
CA ALA A 136 0.35 -44.28 3.17
C ALA A 136 -0.49 -43.16 3.79
N ALA A 137 -1.78 -43.08 3.43
CA ALA A 137 -2.68 -42.03 3.92
C ALA A 137 -2.75 -41.97 5.46
N SER A 138 -2.68 -43.11 6.15
CA SER A 138 -2.67 -43.17 7.63
C SER A 138 -1.42 -42.52 8.24
N VAL A 139 -0.27 -42.60 7.56
CA VAL A 139 0.97 -41.94 7.99
C VAL A 139 0.84 -40.43 7.83
N ALA A 140 0.26 -39.99 6.71
CA ALA A 140 -0.01 -38.58 6.44
C ALA A 140 -1.04 -37.97 7.41
N GLU A 141 -2.12 -38.70 7.72
CA GLU A 141 -3.14 -38.28 8.70
C GLU A 141 -2.53 -38.11 10.09
N ALA A 142 -1.71 -39.06 10.54
CA ALA A 142 -0.98 -38.92 11.81
C ALA A 142 0.03 -37.76 11.80
N ALA A 143 0.69 -37.49 10.66
CA ALA A 143 1.58 -36.34 10.53
C ALA A 143 0.82 -35.00 10.52
N ALA A 144 -0.39 -34.96 9.97
CA ALA A 144 -1.27 -33.80 9.98
C ALA A 144 -1.65 -33.38 11.42
N GLU A 145 -2.06 -34.34 12.25
CA GLU A 145 -2.37 -34.10 13.67
C GLU A 145 -1.17 -33.51 14.43
N LYS A 146 0.04 -34.03 14.17
CA LYS A 146 1.29 -33.58 14.81
C LYS A 146 1.77 -32.21 14.34
N THR A 147 1.44 -31.82 13.11
CA THR A 147 1.91 -30.56 12.50
C THR A 147 0.90 -29.43 12.58
N GLY A 148 -0.39 -29.77 12.77
CA GLY A 148 -1.52 -28.84 12.67
C GLY A 148 -1.83 -28.41 11.24
N LEU A 149 -1.28 -29.09 10.23
CA LEU A 149 -1.53 -28.84 8.81
C LEU A 149 -2.69 -29.68 8.31
N THR A 150 -3.47 -29.15 7.37
CA THR A 150 -4.52 -29.92 6.69
C THR A 150 -3.90 -30.91 5.72
N PHE A 151 -4.29 -32.19 5.79
CA PHE A 151 -3.88 -33.20 4.81
C PHE A 151 -4.88 -33.27 3.65
N PHE A 152 -4.42 -32.93 2.45
CA PHE A 152 -5.25 -32.87 1.25
C PHE A 152 -5.16 -34.13 0.37
N GLY A 153 -4.59 -35.24 0.87
CA GLY A 153 -4.42 -36.45 0.06
C GLY A 153 -3.10 -36.49 -0.73
N SER A 154 -3.13 -37.12 -1.90
CA SER A 154 -2.00 -37.22 -2.83
C SER A 154 -2.32 -36.51 -4.14
N SER A 155 -1.31 -36.30 -4.99
CA SER A 155 -1.48 -35.67 -6.30
C SER A 155 -2.45 -36.47 -7.20
N ASP A 156 -2.56 -37.78 -7.01
CA ASP A 156 -3.50 -38.64 -7.76
C ASP A 156 -4.90 -38.72 -7.13
N ALA A 157 -5.02 -38.42 -5.83
CA ALA A 157 -6.25 -38.59 -5.06
C ALA A 157 -6.37 -37.51 -3.97
N LEU A 158 -6.68 -36.28 -4.40
CA LEU A 158 -6.96 -35.20 -3.48
C LEU A 158 -8.22 -35.47 -2.64
N LYS A 159 -8.17 -35.07 -1.37
CA LYS A 159 -9.26 -35.08 -0.41
C LYS A 159 -9.68 -33.64 -0.11
N ASP A 160 -10.97 -33.45 0.20
CA ASP A 160 -11.62 -32.20 0.65
C ASP A 160 -10.77 -30.92 0.58
N VAL A 161 -10.88 -30.21 -0.54
CA VAL A 161 -10.22 -28.92 -0.76
C VAL A 161 -11.13 -27.73 -0.44
N SER A 162 -12.25 -27.94 0.26
CA SER A 162 -13.26 -26.90 0.52
C SER A 162 -12.71 -25.70 1.30
N VAL A 163 -11.77 -25.93 2.21
CA VAL A 163 -11.06 -24.87 2.95
C VAL A 163 -10.29 -23.94 2.02
N LEU A 164 -9.70 -24.48 0.95
CA LEU A 164 -8.98 -23.68 -0.05
C LEU A 164 -9.97 -22.95 -0.97
N ALA A 165 -11.05 -23.61 -1.38
CA ALA A 165 -12.07 -23.03 -2.25
C ALA A 165 -12.82 -21.86 -1.60
N GLY A 166 -13.09 -21.95 -0.29
CA GLY A 166 -13.79 -20.92 0.49
C GLY A 166 -12.90 -19.75 0.93
N ARG A 167 -11.60 -19.76 0.62
CA ARG A 167 -10.68 -18.71 1.05
C ARG A 167 -10.84 -17.47 0.17
N GLU A 168 -11.40 -16.42 0.75
CA GLU A 168 -11.39 -15.08 0.17
C GLU A 168 -10.06 -14.38 0.41
N ALA A 169 -9.64 -13.54 -0.54
CA ALA A 169 -8.52 -12.63 -0.35
C ALA A 169 -8.85 -11.68 0.80
N LYS A 170 -8.02 -11.67 1.84
CA LYS A 170 -8.24 -10.88 3.05
C LYS A 170 -7.32 -9.67 3.13
N ARG A 171 -6.23 -9.69 2.36
CA ARG A 171 -5.13 -8.76 2.51
C ARG A 171 -4.77 -8.16 1.17
N LEU A 172 -4.66 -6.85 1.14
CA LEU A 172 -4.06 -6.17 0.00
C LEU A 172 -2.54 -6.25 0.16
N SER A 173 -1.87 -6.99 -0.71
CA SER A 173 -0.41 -7.10 -0.69
C SER A 173 0.25 -5.80 -1.19
N PRO A 174 1.51 -5.52 -0.82
CA PRO A 174 2.28 -4.41 -1.37
C PRO A 174 2.30 -4.40 -2.91
N ALA A 175 2.56 -5.54 -3.54
CA ALA A 175 2.61 -5.66 -5.00
C ALA A 175 1.25 -5.37 -5.63
N GLN A 176 0.16 -5.88 -5.05
CA GLN A 176 -1.19 -5.61 -5.54
C GLN A 176 -1.56 -4.14 -5.38
N PHE A 177 -1.20 -3.52 -4.26
CA PHE A 177 -1.43 -2.10 -4.03
C PHE A 177 -0.67 -1.23 -5.06
N ARG A 178 0.62 -1.47 -5.27
CA ARG A 178 1.42 -0.75 -6.27
C ARG A 178 0.87 -0.93 -7.68
N TYR A 179 0.53 -2.16 -8.07
CA TYR A 179 -0.06 -2.45 -9.37
C TYR A 179 -1.38 -1.68 -9.57
N ASN A 180 -2.31 -1.80 -8.62
CA ASN A 180 -3.61 -1.12 -8.68
C ASN A 180 -3.43 0.40 -8.74
N LEU A 181 -2.54 0.95 -7.92
CA LEU A 181 -2.26 2.37 -7.86
C LEU A 181 -1.79 2.91 -9.23
N ILE A 182 -0.86 2.20 -9.87
CA ILE A 182 -0.32 2.58 -11.18
C ILE A 182 -1.38 2.42 -12.27
N ASP A 183 -2.16 1.35 -12.25
CA ASP A 183 -3.24 1.10 -13.21
C ASP A 183 -4.34 2.16 -13.11
N PHE A 184 -4.82 2.46 -11.90
CA PHE A 184 -5.81 3.52 -11.68
C PHE A 184 -5.27 4.91 -12.05
N ALA A 185 -3.99 5.20 -11.80
CA ALA A 185 -3.37 6.46 -12.21
C ALA A 185 -3.34 6.60 -13.74
N ARG A 186 -2.96 5.55 -14.46
CA ARG A 186 -2.99 5.51 -15.93
C ARG A 186 -4.38 5.78 -16.49
N GLN A 187 -5.39 5.10 -15.93
CA GLN A 187 -6.79 5.29 -16.33
C GLN A 187 -7.30 6.70 -16.00
N ALA A 188 -6.79 7.32 -14.93
CA ALA A 188 -7.15 8.67 -14.53
C ALA A 188 -6.59 9.75 -15.48
N GLY A 189 -5.38 9.56 -16.04
CA GLY A 189 -4.79 10.42 -17.07
C GLY A 189 -4.57 11.88 -16.64
N LYS A 190 -4.37 12.12 -15.35
CA LYS A 190 -4.43 13.45 -14.72
C LYS A 190 -3.17 14.27 -14.95
N ARG A 191 -3.35 15.59 -15.01
CA ARG A 191 -2.29 16.58 -15.17
C ARG A 191 -1.79 17.03 -13.80
N ILE A 192 -0.57 16.64 -13.44
CA ILE A 192 -0.01 16.82 -12.08
C ILE A 192 1.13 17.84 -12.12
N VAL A 193 0.98 18.96 -11.41
CA VAL A 193 2.02 19.98 -11.31
C VAL A 193 3.05 19.61 -10.24
N LEU A 194 4.31 19.81 -10.60
CA LEU A 194 5.49 19.56 -9.78
C LEU A 194 6.25 20.89 -9.60
N PRO A 195 5.98 21.64 -8.52
CA PRO A 195 6.59 22.94 -8.26
C PRO A 195 8.12 22.95 -8.16
N GLU A 196 8.72 21.81 -7.84
CA GLU A 196 10.16 21.66 -7.69
C GLU A 196 10.76 21.06 -8.96
N GLY A 197 10.45 21.68 -10.11
CA GLY A 197 10.61 21.08 -11.42
C GLY A 197 12.04 20.77 -11.87
N ALA A 198 13.05 21.41 -11.26
CA ALA A 198 14.47 21.15 -11.52
C ALA A 198 15.12 20.23 -10.46
N GLU A 199 14.37 19.74 -9.47
CA GLU A 199 14.92 18.84 -8.47
C GLU A 199 15.23 17.46 -9.11
N PRO A 200 16.46 16.90 -8.97
CA PRO A 200 16.88 15.73 -9.74
C PRO A 200 15.99 14.50 -9.65
N ARG A 201 15.46 14.20 -8.45
CA ARG A 201 14.57 13.05 -8.26
C ARG A 201 13.19 13.31 -8.87
N THR A 202 12.73 14.55 -8.79
CA THR A 202 11.45 15.02 -9.37
C THR A 202 11.50 14.96 -10.89
N VAL A 203 12.60 15.39 -11.51
CA VAL A 203 12.85 15.26 -12.95
C VAL A 203 12.82 13.79 -13.37
N GLN A 204 13.54 12.92 -12.65
CA GLN A 204 13.57 11.50 -12.94
C GLN A 204 12.19 10.84 -12.80
N ALA A 205 11.46 11.17 -11.74
CA ALA A 205 10.12 10.64 -11.49
C ALA A 205 9.12 11.12 -12.55
N ALA A 206 9.20 12.37 -13.00
CA ALA A 206 8.36 12.89 -14.07
C ALA A 206 8.63 12.18 -15.41
N ALA A 207 9.89 11.91 -15.74
CA ALA A 207 10.26 11.12 -16.91
C ALA A 207 9.70 9.69 -16.84
N ILE A 208 9.84 9.02 -15.69
CA ILE A 208 9.27 7.68 -15.46
C ILE A 208 7.75 7.70 -15.57
N CYS A 209 7.09 8.70 -14.98
CA CYS A 209 5.63 8.83 -15.05
C CYS A 209 5.14 9.02 -16.48
N HIS A 210 5.87 9.80 -17.28
CA HIS A 210 5.57 10.01 -18.68
C HIS A 210 5.76 8.72 -19.50
N GLU A 211 6.91 8.06 -19.39
CA GLU A 211 7.21 6.81 -20.09
C GLU A 211 6.21 5.70 -19.76
N LYS A 212 5.82 5.59 -18.50
CA LYS A 212 4.86 4.58 -18.02
C LYS A 212 3.40 5.00 -18.15
N GLY A 213 3.10 6.19 -18.68
CA GLY A 213 1.74 6.72 -18.83
C GLY A 213 0.98 6.96 -17.51
N ILE A 214 1.69 7.12 -16.39
CA ILE A 214 1.11 7.23 -15.04
C ILE A 214 0.34 8.54 -14.85
N ALA A 215 0.91 9.65 -15.33
CA ALA A 215 0.33 10.98 -15.22
C ALA A 215 0.95 11.92 -16.26
N ARG A 216 0.24 13.01 -16.57
CA ARG A 216 0.76 14.12 -17.38
C ARG A 216 1.44 15.13 -16.47
N CYS A 217 2.71 14.89 -16.16
CA CYS A 217 3.47 15.75 -15.25
C CYS A 217 3.80 17.12 -15.88
N VAL A 218 3.73 18.18 -15.07
CA VAL A 218 4.11 19.55 -15.43
C VAL A 218 5.21 20.01 -14.49
N LEU A 219 6.44 20.13 -14.98
CA LEU A 219 7.58 20.62 -14.19
C LEU A 219 7.60 22.16 -14.24
N LEU A 220 7.54 22.80 -13.06
CA LEU A 220 7.74 24.24 -12.94
C LEU A 220 9.23 24.56 -12.74
N ALA A 221 9.93 24.85 -13.83
CA ALA A 221 11.33 25.22 -13.86
C ALA A 221 11.71 25.78 -15.23
N LYS A 222 12.88 26.44 -15.34
CA LYS A 222 13.43 26.77 -16.65
C LYS A 222 13.84 25.50 -17.37
N ARG A 223 13.58 25.45 -18.68
CA ARG A 223 13.89 24.28 -19.52
C ARG A 223 15.38 23.93 -19.46
N GLU A 224 16.27 24.92 -19.50
CA GLU A 224 17.71 24.69 -19.46
C GLU A 224 18.15 24.02 -18.14
N GLU A 225 17.51 24.35 -17.02
CA GLU A 225 17.82 23.75 -15.71
C GLU A 225 17.42 22.27 -15.65
N VAL A 226 16.24 21.93 -16.18
CA VAL A 226 15.75 20.55 -16.25
C VAL A 226 16.63 19.71 -17.18
N GLU A 227 17.01 20.25 -18.34
CA GLU A 227 17.88 19.59 -19.31
C GLU A 227 19.30 19.37 -18.75
N ALA A 228 19.84 20.34 -18.00
CA ALA A 228 21.13 20.19 -17.33
C ALA A 228 21.10 19.06 -16.30
N VAL A 229 20.06 19.01 -15.46
CA VAL A 229 19.87 17.95 -14.46
C VAL A 229 19.71 16.59 -15.12
N ALA A 230 18.92 16.49 -16.18
CA ALA A 230 18.74 15.24 -16.90
C ALA A 230 20.06 14.73 -17.52
N LYS A 231 20.85 15.63 -18.13
CA LYS A 231 22.17 15.29 -18.67
C LYS A 231 23.13 14.81 -17.58
N GLU A 232 23.18 15.48 -16.43
CA GLU A 232 24.03 15.09 -15.30
C GLU A 232 23.67 13.69 -14.77
N ARG A 233 22.37 13.36 -14.75
CA ARG A 233 21.85 12.11 -14.18
C ARG A 233 21.65 10.98 -15.18
N GLY A 234 21.92 11.22 -16.47
CA GLY A 234 21.69 10.24 -17.53
C GLY A 234 20.20 9.93 -17.75
N ILE A 235 19.31 10.89 -17.46
CA ILE A 235 17.86 10.75 -17.64
C ILE A 235 17.53 11.12 -19.09
N SER A 236 16.79 10.24 -19.78
CA SER A 236 16.21 10.56 -21.08
C SER A 236 14.93 11.36 -20.87
N LEU A 237 14.94 12.65 -21.20
CA LEU A 237 13.74 13.49 -21.12
C LEU A 237 12.87 13.28 -22.36
N PRO A 238 11.59 12.89 -22.20
CA PRO A 238 10.66 12.84 -23.32
C PRO A 238 10.40 14.24 -23.88
N ASP A 239 10.45 14.41 -25.21
CA ASP A 239 10.24 15.71 -25.86
C ASP A 239 8.88 16.34 -25.54
N SER A 240 7.88 15.49 -25.29
CA SER A 240 6.51 15.90 -24.95
C SER A 240 6.27 16.08 -23.45
N LEU A 241 7.28 15.91 -22.59
CA LEU A 241 7.18 16.23 -21.18
C LEU A 241 7.04 17.75 -21.00
N GLU A 242 6.00 18.17 -20.29
CA GLU A 242 5.67 19.57 -20.12
C GLU A 242 6.59 20.23 -19.07
N ILE A 243 7.31 21.25 -19.50
CA ILE A 243 8.19 22.07 -18.65
C ILE A 243 7.80 23.52 -18.90
N ILE A 244 7.39 24.23 -17.85
CA ILE A 244 6.93 25.61 -17.93
C ILE A 244 7.83 26.49 -17.07
N ASP A 245 8.36 27.56 -17.67
CA ASP A 245 9.07 28.60 -16.93
C ASP A 245 8.10 29.30 -15.97
N PRO A 246 8.31 29.24 -14.64
CA PRO A 246 7.45 29.88 -13.66
C PRO A 246 7.21 31.38 -13.93
N ALA A 247 8.23 32.09 -14.44
CA ALA A 247 8.13 33.53 -14.70
C ALA A 247 7.09 33.86 -15.78
N SER A 248 6.86 32.95 -16.73
CA SER A 248 5.88 33.13 -17.80
C SER A 248 4.42 33.09 -17.33
N LEU A 249 4.18 32.50 -16.15
CA LEU A 249 2.84 32.27 -15.60
C LEU A 249 2.41 33.33 -14.58
N VAL A 250 3.34 34.08 -13.98
CA VAL A 250 3.06 34.95 -12.82
C VAL A 250 1.88 35.90 -13.09
N GLU A 251 1.94 36.68 -14.16
CA GLU A 251 0.90 37.70 -14.45
C GLU A 251 -0.49 37.10 -14.65
N GLN A 252 -0.59 35.88 -15.20
CA GLN A 252 -1.87 35.19 -15.40
C GLN A 252 -2.62 34.93 -14.07
N TYR A 253 -1.89 34.73 -12.97
CA TYR A 253 -2.47 34.36 -11.68
C TYR A 253 -2.59 35.52 -10.68
N VAL A 254 -2.07 36.71 -10.99
CA VAL A 254 -2.13 37.88 -10.09
C VAL A 254 -3.58 38.26 -9.75
N GLU A 255 -4.38 38.56 -10.77
CA GLU A 255 -5.78 38.99 -10.59
C GLU A 255 -6.63 37.89 -9.93
N PRO A 256 -6.61 36.62 -10.39
CA PRO A 256 -7.32 35.53 -9.71
C PRO A 256 -6.92 35.37 -8.23
N MET A 257 -5.62 35.47 -7.90
CA MET A 257 -5.15 35.33 -6.52
C MET A 257 -5.65 36.49 -5.64
N CYS A 258 -5.64 37.72 -6.17
CA CYS A 258 -6.20 38.89 -5.50
C CYS A 258 -7.69 38.71 -5.19
N GLU A 259 -8.49 38.21 -6.14
CA GLU A 259 -9.92 37.98 -5.91
C GLU A 259 -10.16 36.84 -4.90
N LEU A 260 -9.45 35.70 -5.00
CA LEU A 260 -9.54 34.62 -4.01
C LEU A 260 -9.19 35.08 -2.58
N ARG A 261 -8.29 36.05 -2.47
CA ARG A 261 -7.78 36.59 -1.19
C ARG A 261 -8.26 38.00 -0.88
N LYS A 262 -9.33 38.48 -1.53
CA LYS A 262 -9.89 39.82 -1.35
C LYS A 262 -10.25 40.15 0.10
N SER A 263 -10.78 39.16 0.83
CA SER A 263 -11.09 39.28 2.26
C SER A 263 -9.86 39.55 3.16
N LYS A 264 -8.65 39.36 2.63
CA LYS A 264 -7.38 39.66 3.30
C LYS A 264 -6.68 40.90 2.72
N GLY A 265 -7.31 41.61 1.77
CA GLY A 265 -6.76 42.84 1.18
C GLY A 265 -5.49 42.63 0.37
N LEU A 266 -5.32 41.48 -0.28
CA LEU A 266 -4.10 41.17 -1.06
C LEU A 266 -3.98 42.10 -2.27
N THR A 267 -2.90 42.88 -2.33
CA THR A 267 -2.63 43.78 -3.46
C THR A 267 -2.02 43.02 -4.65
N PRO A 268 -2.12 43.54 -5.89
CA PRO A 268 -1.44 42.93 -7.05
C PRO A 268 0.07 42.82 -6.90
N GLU A 269 0.73 43.75 -6.19
CA GLU A 269 2.16 43.72 -5.92
C GLU A 269 2.52 42.58 -4.95
N ASP A 270 1.76 42.42 -3.86
CA ASP A 270 1.94 41.32 -2.91
C ASP A 270 1.67 39.95 -3.57
N ALA A 271 0.68 39.89 -4.47
CA ALA A 271 0.37 38.68 -5.23
C ALA A 271 1.55 38.30 -6.15
N ARG A 272 2.09 39.24 -6.94
CA ARG A 272 3.29 39.00 -7.77
C ARG A 272 4.47 38.49 -6.97
N LYS A 273 4.69 39.04 -5.78
CA LYS A 273 5.77 38.61 -4.87
C LYS A 273 5.56 37.19 -4.36
N GLN A 274 4.34 36.84 -3.96
CA GLN A 274 4.02 35.48 -3.50
C GLN A 274 4.08 34.45 -4.64
N LEU A 275 3.69 34.85 -5.85
CA LEU A 275 3.73 34.00 -7.05
C LEU A 275 5.15 33.70 -7.56
N GLN A 276 6.19 34.31 -7.00
CA GLN A 276 7.58 33.90 -7.24
C GLN A 276 7.91 32.54 -6.58
N ASP A 277 7.15 32.15 -5.55
CA ASP A 277 7.24 30.81 -4.97
C ASP A 277 6.50 29.81 -5.86
N THR A 278 7.21 28.81 -6.38
CA THR A 278 6.65 27.85 -7.33
C THR A 278 5.53 27.00 -6.73
N VAL A 279 5.51 26.78 -5.41
CA VAL A 279 4.43 26.05 -4.74
C VAL A 279 3.17 26.92 -4.71
N VAL A 280 3.30 28.22 -4.44
CA VAL A 280 2.17 29.16 -4.50
C VAL A 280 1.65 29.25 -5.93
N LEU A 281 2.54 29.37 -6.92
CA LEU A 281 2.19 29.39 -8.33
C LEU A 281 1.46 28.12 -8.77
N GLY A 282 2.02 26.94 -8.45
CA GLY A 282 1.38 25.64 -8.73
C GLY A 282 0.03 25.49 -8.01
N THR A 283 -0.11 26.04 -6.80
CA THR A 283 -1.39 26.05 -6.09
C THR A 283 -2.41 26.98 -6.76
N MET A 284 -1.98 28.07 -7.39
CA MET A 284 -2.87 28.90 -8.21
C MET A 284 -3.29 28.20 -9.50
N MET A 285 -2.40 27.47 -10.16
CA MET A 285 -2.75 26.60 -11.29
C MET A 285 -3.83 25.58 -10.89
N MET A 286 -3.68 24.97 -9.71
CA MET A 286 -4.69 24.10 -9.10
C MET A 286 -6.00 24.83 -8.86
N ALA A 287 -5.95 26.03 -8.24
CA ALA A 287 -7.14 26.80 -7.90
C ALA A 287 -7.96 27.16 -9.15
N GLN A 288 -7.28 27.52 -10.24
CA GLN A 288 -7.87 27.89 -11.53
C GLN A 288 -8.27 26.69 -12.41
N ASN A 289 -8.00 25.45 -11.98
CA ASN A 289 -8.25 24.20 -12.73
C ASN A 289 -7.37 24.03 -13.98
N ASP A 290 -6.22 24.69 -14.02
CA ASP A 290 -5.25 24.46 -15.09
C ASP A 290 -4.56 23.09 -14.92
N VAL A 291 -4.47 22.58 -13.69
CA VAL A 291 -3.97 21.24 -13.36
C VAL A 291 -4.90 20.53 -12.38
N ASP A 292 -4.79 19.20 -12.33
CA ASP A 292 -5.68 18.30 -11.59
C ASP A 292 -5.14 17.91 -10.21
N GLY A 293 -3.82 18.01 -10.00
CA GLY A 293 -3.16 17.70 -8.73
C GLY A 293 -1.80 18.38 -8.56
N LEU A 294 -1.33 18.54 -7.32
CA LEU A 294 -0.01 19.09 -6.99
C LEU A 294 0.79 18.14 -6.11
N VAL A 295 2.07 17.92 -6.43
CA VAL A 295 3.02 17.18 -5.58
C VAL A 295 4.27 18.02 -5.35
N SER A 296 4.60 18.28 -4.08
CA SER A 296 5.77 19.09 -3.65
C SER A 296 6.30 18.56 -2.31
N GLY A 297 7.46 19.03 -1.84
CA GLY A 297 8.06 18.68 -0.54
C GLY A 297 9.42 17.97 -0.64
N ALA A 298 9.95 17.73 -1.85
CA ALA A 298 11.29 17.14 -2.00
C ALA A 298 12.39 18.09 -1.52
N VAL A 299 12.13 19.39 -1.57
CA VAL A 299 12.94 20.51 -1.07
C VAL A 299 12.13 21.36 -0.08
N HIS A 300 10.86 21.67 -0.39
CA HIS A 300 10.02 22.51 0.47
C HIS A 300 9.71 21.82 1.80
N THR A 301 9.34 22.62 2.80
CA THR A 301 8.82 22.08 4.05
C THR A 301 7.34 21.76 3.90
N THR A 302 6.84 20.74 4.62
CA THR A 302 5.41 20.42 4.70
C THR A 302 4.54 21.65 4.98
N ALA A 303 4.99 22.56 5.85
CA ALA A 303 4.28 23.80 6.13
C ALA A 303 4.20 24.74 4.92
N ASN A 304 5.25 24.78 4.08
CA ASN A 304 5.26 25.56 2.83
C ASN A 304 4.43 24.88 1.73
N THR A 305 4.32 23.56 1.72
CA THR A 305 3.40 22.82 0.82
C THR A 305 1.94 23.05 1.20
N ILE A 306 1.60 22.93 2.49
CA ILE A 306 0.20 22.92 2.97
C ILE A 306 -0.40 24.33 3.07
N ARG A 307 0.39 25.33 3.51
CA ARG A 307 -0.15 26.68 3.76
C ARG A 307 -0.79 27.33 2.51
N PRO A 308 -0.17 27.32 1.32
CA PRO A 308 -0.80 27.83 0.11
C PRO A 308 -2.08 27.06 -0.22
N ALA A 309 -2.07 25.73 -0.11
CA ALA A 309 -3.26 24.90 -0.35
C ALA A 309 -4.42 25.28 0.58
N LEU A 310 -4.18 25.45 1.89
CA LEU A 310 -5.21 25.92 2.82
C LEU A 310 -5.74 27.32 2.50
N GLN A 311 -4.89 28.22 2.00
CA GLN A 311 -5.27 29.61 1.70
C GLN A 311 -6.06 29.74 0.38
N LEU A 312 -5.67 28.96 -0.64
CA LEU A 312 -6.16 29.12 -2.01
C LEU A 312 -7.16 28.02 -2.42
N ILE A 313 -6.92 26.77 -2.01
CA ILE A 313 -7.78 25.61 -2.32
C ILE A 313 -8.84 25.40 -1.23
N LYS A 314 -8.45 25.57 0.05
CA LYS A 314 -9.30 25.39 1.25
C LYS A 314 -9.79 23.95 1.44
N THR A 315 -10.45 23.70 2.57
CA THR A 315 -11.03 22.40 2.90
C THR A 315 -12.28 22.09 2.11
N ALA A 316 -12.50 20.79 1.83
CA ALA A 316 -13.71 20.27 1.22
C ALA A 316 -14.96 20.67 2.04
N PRO A 317 -16.15 20.82 1.40
CA PRO A 317 -17.39 21.02 2.14
C PRO A 317 -17.56 19.95 3.23
N GLY A 318 -17.85 20.38 4.47
CA GLY A 318 -17.99 19.48 5.62
C GLY A 318 -16.67 19.10 6.30
N ALA A 319 -15.51 19.26 5.65
CA ALA A 319 -14.21 19.03 6.28
C ALA A 319 -13.78 20.24 7.13
N SER A 320 -13.60 20.00 8.42
CA SER A 320 -13.16 21.02 9.38
C SER A 320 -11.64 21.22 9.40
N LEU A 321 -10.89 20.20 8.97
CA LEU A 321 -9.43 20.22 8.93
C LEU A 321 -8.87 19.41 7.75
N VAL A 322 -7.57 19.63 7.50
CA VAL A 322 -6.73 18.77 6.66
C VAL A 322 -5.95 17.81 7.55
N SER A 323 -5.86 16.56 7.15
CA SER A 323 -5.07 15.52 7.84
C SER A 323 -4.22 14.76 6.84
N SER A 324 -3.46 13.75 7.29
CA SER A 324 -2.70 12.88 6.38
C SER A 324 -2.91 11.41 6.65
N VAL A 325 -2.67 10.59 5.63
CA VAL A 325 -2.41 9.16 5.79
C VAL A 325 -1.16 8.71 5.03
N PHE A 326 -0.51 7.69 5.56
CA PHE A 326 0.49 6.88 4.85
C PHE A 326 -0.07 5.49 4.58
N PHE A 327 0.18 4.97 3.39
CA PHE A 327 0.03 3.55 3.09
C PHE A 327 1.35 2.85 3.43
N MET A 328 1.34 2.09 4.52
CA MET A 328 2.49 1.32 5.01
C MET A 328 2.47 -0.06 4.35
N LEU A 329 3.37 -0.29 3.40
CA LEU A 329 3.45 -1.53 2.61
C LEU A 329 4.23 -2.60 3.40
N LEU A 330 3.59 -3.16 4.44
CA LEU A 330 4.19 -4.23 5.24
C LEU A 330 4.25 -5.53 4.43
N PRO A 331 5.20 -6.45 4.71
CA PRO A 331 5.36 -7.68 3.92
C PRO A 331 4.08 -8.51 3.78
N ASN A 332 3.23 -8.51 4.81
CA ASN A 332 2.01 -9.31 4.83
C ASN A 332 0.76 -8.59 4.34
N GLN A 333 0.73 -7.26 4.36
CA GLN A 333 -0.43 -6.44 3.96
C GLN A 333 -0.09 -4.95 3.95
N VAL A 334 -0.89 -4.16 3.24
CA VAL A 334 -0.89 -2.70 3.34
C VAL A 334 -1.77 -2.24 4.50
N LEU A 335 -1.23 -1.38 5.37
CA LEU A 335 -1.96 -0.70 6.44
C LEU A 335 -2.02 0.81 6.17
N VAL A 336 -3.08 1.47 6.62
CA VAL A 336 -3.24 2.92 6.54
C VAL A 336 -2.94 3.52 7.91
N PHE A 337 -1.99 4.45 7.97
CA PHE A 337 -1.58 5.14 9.19
C PHE A 337 -1.99 6.62 9.07
N GLY A 338 -2.85 7.12 9.95
CA GLY A 338 -3.22 8.55 9.97
C GLY A 338 -3.35 9.06 11.41
N ASP A 339 -3.28 10.33 11.75
CA ASP A 339 -2.50 11.35 11.05
C ASP A 339 -1.04 11.32 11.55
N CYS A 340 -0.09 11.29 10.63
CA CYS A 340 1.34 11.18 10.93
C CYS A 340 2.15 12.41 10.51
N ALA A 341 1.52 13.44 9.93
CA ALA A 341 2.22 14.57 9.33
C ALA A 341 1.61 15.96 9.60
N VAL A 342 0.32 16.09 9.92
CA VAL A 342 -0.35 17.40 9.87
C VAL A 342 -0.74 17.95 11.25
N ASN A 343 -1.49 17.19 12.05
CA ASN A 343 -2.15 17.73 13.26
C ASN A 343 -1.39 17.39 14.54
N PRO A 344 -0.72 18.37 15.21
CA PRO A 344 0.11 18.11 16.39
C PRO A 344 -0.66 17.51 17.57
N ASN A 345 -1.77 18.14 17.93
CA ASN A 345 -2.60 17.77 19.07
C ASN A 345 -4.08 17.93 18.68
N PRO A 346 -4.66 16.99 17.93
CA PRO A 346 -6.06 17.08 17.52
C PRO A 346 -6.99 16.97 18.74
N THR A 347 -8.03 17.80 18.78
CA THR A 347 -9.14 17.60 19.72
C THR A 347 -9.90 16.31 19.41
N ALA A 348 -10.71 15.81 20.34
CA ALA A 348 -11.55 14.61 20.10
C ALA A 348 -12.41 14.73 18.83
N GLN A 349 -12.95 15.92 18.56
CA GLN A 349 -13.73 16.17 17.36
C GLN A 349 -12.90 16.10 16.08
N GLN A 350 -11.69 16.67 16.09
CA GLN A 350 -10.77 16.60 14.95
C GLN A 350 -10.26 15.18 14.74
N LEU A 351 -9.96 14.45 15.82
CA LEU A 351 -9.50 13.06 15.76
C LEU A 351 -10.59 12.13 15.19
N ALA A 352 -11.86 12.38 15.52
CA ALA A 352 -12.99 11.69 14.90
C ALA A 352 -13.09 11.98 13.40
N ASP A 353 -12.89 13.23 12.98
CA ASP A 353 -12.89 13.62 11.56
C ASP A 353 -11.70 12.98 10.81
N ILE A 354 -10.51 12.91 11.43
CA ILE A 354 -9.32 12.21 10.90
C ILE A 354 -9.64 10.73 10.68
N ALA A 355 -10.32 10.08 11.63
CA ALA A 355 -10.66 8.67 11.52
C ALA A 355 -11.60 8.38 10.34
N ILE A 356 -12.62 9.22 10.15
CA ILE A 356 -13.55 9.11 9.03
C ILE A 356 -12.83 9.36 7.70
N GLN A 357 -12.03 10.43 7.61
CA GLN A 357 -11.24 10.72 6.41
C GLN A 357 -10.30 9.56 6.05
N SER A 358 -9.64 8.97 7.05
CA SER A 358 -8.70 7.86 6.86
C SER A 358 -9.41 6.58 6.42
N ALA A 359 -10.62 6.32 6.93
CA ALA A 359 -11.46 5.20 6.50
C ALA A 359 -11.93 5.37 5.05
N ASP A 360 -12.38 6.57 4.68
CA ASP A 360 -12.82 6.87 3.33
C ASP A 360 -11.66 6.77 2.34
N SER A 361 -10.46 7.27 2.70
CA SER A 361 -9.24 7.08 1.91
C SER A 361 -8.87 5.60 1.77
N ALA A 362 -8.89 4.81 2.86
CA ALA A 362 -8.63 3.38 2.78
C ALA A 362 -9.57 2.68 1.78
N LYS A 363 -10.87 2.94 1.89
CA LYS A 363 -11.89 2.40 0.99
C LYS A 363 -11.67 2.81 -0.46
N ALA A 364 -11.32 4.08 -0.68
CA ALA A 364 -11.06 4.62 -2.02
C ALA A 364 -9.86 3.94 -2.71
N PHE A 365 -8.90 3.44 -1.94
CA PHE A 365 -7.74 2.67 -2.44
C PHE A 365 -7.91 1.14 -2.32
N GLY A 366 -9.15 0.66 -2.13
CA GLY A 366 -9.47 -0.77 -2.13
C GLY A 366 -9.12 -1.51 -0.84
N ILE A 367 -8.94 -0.79 0.27
CA ILE A 367 -8.71 -1.36 1.61
C ILE A 367 -10.01 -1.28 2.41
N ASP A 368 -10.54 -2.42 2.84
CA ASP A 368 -11.70 -2.48 3.74
C ASP A 368 -11.38 -1.81 5.09
N PRO A 369 -12.04 -0.70 5.48
CA PRO A 369 -11.64 0.08 6.63
C PRO A 369 -12.11 -0.54 7.95
N LYS A 370 -11.15 -1.07 8.72
CA LYS A 370 -11.29 -1.46 10.12
C LYS A 370 -10.41 -0.53 10.95
N VAL A 371 -11.03 0.50 11.51
CA VAL A 371 -10.36 1.67 12.08
C VAL A 371 -10.10 1.48 13.57
N ALA A 372 -8.83 1.36 13.93
CA ALA A 372 -8.39 1.36 15.33
C ALA A 372 -7.95 2.77 15.75
N MET A 373 -8.61 3.31 16.77
CA MET A 373 -8.19 4.55 17.42
C MET A 373 -7.13 4.22 18.46
N ILE A 374 -5.89 4.61 18.17
CA ILE A 374 -4.70 4.14 18.90
C ILE A 374 -4.51 4.93 20.20
N SER A 375 -4.18 4.19 21.26
CA SER A 375 -3.84 4.71 22.57
C SER A 375 -2.90 3.75 23.31
N TYR A 376 -2.30 4.18 24.40
CA TYR A 376 -1.62 3.27 25.32
C TYR A 376 -2.61 2.42 26.15
N SER A 377 -3.90 2.77 26.17
CA SER A 377 -4.97 2.03 26.83
C SER A 377 -5.71 1.12 25.84
N THR A 378 -6.16 -0.06 26.30
CA THR A 378 -7.17 -0.86 25.61
C THR A 378 -8.41 -0.92 26.49
N VAL A 379 -9.55 -0.46 25.96
CA VAL A 379 -10.82 -0.36 26.70
C VAL A 379 -10.65 0.51 27.95
N ASN A 380 -10.44 -0.11 29.12
CA ASN A 380 -10.31 0.57 30.41
C ASN A 380 -8.98 0.26 31.13
N SER A 381 -7.96 -0.27 30.42
CA SER A 381 -6.69 -0.67 31.05
C SER A 381 -5.84 0.50 31.54
N GLY A 382 -6.07 1.70 31.01
CA GLY A 382 -5.46 2.96 31.42
C GLY A 382 -6.47 4.10 31.38
N SER A 383 -6.13 5.20 32.05
CA SER A 383 -6.94 6.41 32.16
C SER A 383 -6.08 7.65 32.02
N GLY A 384 -6.69 8.79 31.69
CA GLY A 384 -6.03 10.09 31.60
C GLY A 384 -6.54 10.91 30.42
N PRO A 385 -6.20 12.21 30.35
CA PRO A 385 -6.75 13.12 29.34
C PRO A 385 -6.54 12.66 27.89
N ASP A 386 -5.39 12.03 27.61
CA ASP A 386 -5.08 11.50 26.27
C ASP A 386 -5.96 10.29 25.93
N VAL A 387 -6.26 9.43 26.91
CA VAL A 387 -7.18 8.29 26.75
C VAL A 387 -8.61 8.78 26.58
N ASP A 388 -9.04 9.75 27.40
CA ASP A 388 -10.38 10.34 27.35
C ASP A 388 -10.65 10.99 25.98
N THR A 389 -9.63 11.65 25.42
CA THR A 389 -9.70 12.22 24.06
C THR A 389 -9.95 11.16 23.00
N VAL A 390 -9.28 10.00 23.09
CA VAL A 390 -9.47 8.88 22.15
C VAL A 390 -10.84 8.21 22.35
N ILE A 391 -11.30 8.05 23.59
CA ILE A 391 -12.63 7.51 23.90
C ILE A 391 -13.71 8.38 23.26
N GLU A 392 -13.66 9.69 23.50
CA GLU A 392 -14.65 10.63 22.97
C GLU A 392 -14.58 10.72 21.44
N ALA A 393 -13.37 10.73 20.86
CA ALA A 393 -13.20 10.68 19.41
C ALA A 393 -13.82 9.42 18.79
N THR A 394 -13.61 8.26 19.41
CA THR A 394 -14.18 6.97 18.96
C THR A 394 -15.70 7.03 18.96
N LYS A 395 -16.31 7.57 20.03
CA LYS A 395 -17.76 7.75 20.15
C LYS A 395 -18.29 8.69 19.06
N LEU A 396 -17.71 9.87 18.90
CA LEU A 396 -18.12 10.86 17.90
C LEU A 396 -18.01 10.31 16.48
N ALA A 397 -16.96 9.56 16.16
CA ALA A 397 -16.78 8.96 14.85
C ALA A 397 -17.87 7.92 14.55
N ARG A 398 -18.20 7.05 15.51
CA ARG A 398 -19.28 6.06 15.40
C ARG A 398 -20.66 6.71 15.25
N GLU A 399 -20.91 7.80 15.96
CA GLU A 399 -22.18 8.54 15.85
C GLU A 399 -22.34 9.19 14.47
N LYS A 400 -21.25 9.76 13.92
CA LYS A 400 -21.26 10.38 12.58
C LYS A 400 -21.32 9.37 11.44
N ARG A 401 -20.67 8.21 11.59
CA ARG A 401 -20.52 7.17 10.57
C ARG A 401 -20.74 5.78 11.17
N PRO A 402 -21.99 5.42 11.51
CA PRO A 402 -22.31 4.12 12.10
C PRO A 402 -22.11 2.95 11.14
N ASP A 403 -21.91 3.22 9.85
CA ASP A 403 -21.57 2.24 8.81
C ASP A 403 -20.11 1.76 8.89
N LEU A 404 -19.22 2.51 9.54
CA LEU A 404 -17.80 2.19 9.62
C LEU A 404 -17.47 1.32 10.84
N ALA A 405 -16.63 0.30 10.64
CA ALA A 405 -16.05 -0.47 11.72
C ALA A 405 -14.94 0.34 12.41
N ILE A 406 -15.30 1.11 13.44
CA ILE A 406 -14.38 1.93 14.24
C ILE A 406 -14.37 1.41 15.66
N ASP A 407 -13.20 1.28 16.29
CA ASP A 407 -13.08 0.94 17.71
C ASP A 407 -11.84 1.56 18.37
N GLY A 408 -11.91 1.73 19.69
CA GLY A 408 -10.92 2.48 20.45
C GLY A 408 -11.38 2.79 21.87
N PRO A 409 -10.45 3.14 22.78
CA PRO A 409 -9.00 3.14 22.60
C PRO A 409 -8.44 1.72 22.48
N LEU A 410 -7.49 1.51 21.58
CA LEU A 410 -6.77 0.24 21.40
C LEU A 410 -5.26 0.47 21.43
N GLN A 411 -4.54 -0.41 22.14
CA GLN A 411 -3.10 -0.53 21.93
C GLN A 411 -2.80 -1.09 20.54
N TYR A 412 -1.63 -0.76 20.00
CA TYR A 412 -1.24 -1.18 18.64
C TYR A 412 -1.24 -2.71 18.47
N ASP A 413 -0.79 -3.46 19.48
CA ASP A 413 -0.81 -4.92 19.48
C ASP A 413 -2.25 -5.48 19.52
N ALA A 414 -3.12 -4.88 20.33
CA ALA A 414 -4.54 -5.21 20.37
C ALA A 414 -5.26 -4.91 19.04
N ALA A 415 -4.84 -3.87 18.31
CA ALA A 415 -5.39 -3.52 17.01
C ALA A 415 -4.97 -4.50 15.90
N THR A 416 -3.74 -5.03 15.94
CA THR A 416 -3.12 -5.72 14.79
C THR A 416 -2.89 -7.22 14.97
N VAL A 417 -2.83 -7.73 16.20
CA VAL A 417 -2.56 -9.15 16.47
C VAL A 417 -3.84 -9.87 16.87
N PRO A 418 -4.36 -10.83 16.07
CA PRO A 418 -5.65 -11.50 16.32
C PRO A 418 -5.79 -12.07 17.75
N GLY A 419 -4.76 -12.76 18.24
CA GLY A 419 -4.77 -13.35 19.58
C GLY A 419 -4.83 -12.32 20.70
N VAL A 420 -4.12 -11.18 20.54
CA VAL A 420 -4.14 -10.09 21.51
C VAL A 420 -5.47 -9.35 21.47
N GLY A 421 -5.99 -9.06 20.28
CA GLY A 421 -7.30 -8.43 20.11
C GLY A 421 -8.43 -9.24 20.74
N LYS A 422 -8.46 -10.56 20.50
CA LYS A 422 -9.45 -11.46 21.12
C LYS A 422 -9.36 -11.48 22.65
N SER A 423 -8.16 -11.32 23.21
CA SER A 423 -7.92 -11.32 24.65
C SER A 423 -8.24 -9.98 25.31
N LYS A 424 -7.72 -8.87 24.76
CA LYS A 424 -7.83 -7.53 25.36
C LYS A 424 -9.13 -6.80 25.01
N ALA A 425 -9.75 -7.10 23.86
CA ALA A 425 -10.97 -6.45 23.39
C ALA A 425 -11.96 -7.49 22.79
N PRO A 426 -12.46 -8.45 23.59
CA PRO A 426 -13.38 -9.47 23.11
C PRO A 426 -14.66 -8.84 22.56
N GLY A 427 -15.05 -9.23 21.35
CA GLY A 427 -16.24 -8.71 20.66
C GLY A 427 -16.02 -7.45 19.82
N SER A 428 -14.81 -6.88 19.84
CA SER A 428 -14.45 -5.80 18.93
C SER A 428 -14.52 -6.26 17.47
N PRO A 429 -15.18 -5.51 16.56
CA PRO A 429 -15.14 -5.79 15.13
C PRO A 429 -13.79 -5.39 14.49
N VAL A 430 -12.92 -4.68 15.21
CA VAL A 430 -11.65 -4.13 14.69
C VAL A 430 -10.43 -4.81 15.29
N ALA A 431 -10.45 -5.11 16.59
CA ALA A 431 -9.28 -5.60 17.31
C ALA A 431 -8.69 -6.88 16.69
N GLY A 432 -7.38 -6.87 16.51
CA GLY A 432 -6.61 -7.95 15.92
C GLY A 432 -6.66 -8.03 14.40
N GLN A 433 -7.41 -7.15 13.75
CA GLN A 433 -7.58 -7.13 12.29
C GLN A 433 -7.73 -5.72 11.72
N ALA A 434 -7.23 -4.70 12.45
CA ALA A 434 -7.28 -3.33 11.99
C ALA A 434 -6.50 -3.15 10.67
N THR A 435 -7.06 -2.37 9.76
CA THR A 435 -6.44 -1.99 8.48
C THR A 435 -6.10 -0.50 8.45
N VAL A 436 -6.80 0.30 9.28
CA VAL A 436 -6.57 1.73 9.45
C VAL A 436 -6.23 1.99 10.91
N LEU A 437 -5.11 2.65 11.16
CA LEU A 437 -4.62 2.98 12.50
C LEU A 437 -4.56 4.50 12.65
N VAL A 438 -5.41 5.03 13.53
CA VAL A 438 -5.55 6.46 13.79
C VAL A 438 -4.79 6.83 15.07
N PHE A 439 -3.67 7.54 14.92
CA PHE A 439 -2.82 7.97 16.01
C PHE A 439 -3.39 9.21 16.72
N PRO A 440 -3.22 9.31 18.05
CA PRO A 440 -3.85 10.33 18.86
C PRO A 440 -3.25 11.73 18.66
N ASP A 441 -1.98 11.80 18.25
CA ASP A 441 -1.21 13.02 18.09
C ASP A 441 -0.05 12.83 17.10
N LEU A 442 0.54 13.94 16.65
CA LEU A 442 1.60 13.91 15.64
C LEU A 442 2.90 13.29 16.14
N ASN A 443 3.28 13.44 17.42
CA ASN A 443 4.51 12.84 17.93
C ASN A 443 4.38 11.32 17.86
N THR A 444 3.26 10.79 18.36
CA THR A 444 2.97 9.36 18.32
C THR A 444 2.91 8.86 16.88
N GLY A 445 2.15 9.53 16.00
CA GLY A 445 2.02 9.15 14.60
C GLY A 445 3.34 9.20 13.83
N ASN A 446 4.08 10.31 13.91
CA ASN A 446 5.33 10.54 13.17
C ASN A 446 6.44 9.57 13.60
N CYS A 447 6.62 9.41 14.92
CA CYS A 447 7.62 8.48 15.46
C CYS A 447 7.27 7.03 15.10
N THR A 448 6.00 6.64 15.19
CA THR A 448 5.58 5.26 14.92
C THR A 448 5.76 4.89 13.45
N TYR A 449 5.26 5.69 12.51
CA TYR A 449 5.39 5.32 11.10
C TYR A 449 6.86 5.27 10.66
N LYS A 450 7.71 6.18 11.14
CA LYS A 450 9.15 6.17 10.84
C LYS A 450 9.87 4.98 11.47
N ALA A 451 9.53 4.63 12.72
CA ALA A 451 10.08 3.46 13.37
C ALA A 451 9.73 2.20 12.59
N VAL A 452 8.46 2.02 12.21
CA VAL A 452 8.02 0.89 11.38
C VAL A 452 8.70 0.89 10.01
N GLN A 453 8.71 2.04 9.32
CA GLN A 453 9.35 2.20 8.02
C GLN A 453 10.81 1.74 8.05
N ARG A 454 11.58 2.21 9.05
CA ARG A 454 13.03 1.96 9.13
C ARG A 454 13.36 0.60 9.72
N SER A 455 12.65 0.15 10.74
CA SER A 455 12.93 -1.13 11.39
C SER A 455 12.42 -2.32 10.59
N ALA A 456 11.33 -2.17 9.83
CA ALA A 456 10.84 -3.21 8.93
C ALA A 456 11.37 -3.08 7.50
N ASN A 457 12.10 -2.00 7.19
CA ASN A 457 12.61 -1.67 5.86
C ASN A 457 11.50 -1.73 4.78
N VAL A 458 10.38 -1.07 5.07
CA VAL A 458 9.17 -1.08 4.22
C VAL A 458 9.00 0.24 3.49
N LEU A 459 8.40 0.17 2.31
CA LEU A 459 7.96 1.35 1.57
C LEU A 459 6.76 1.99 2.28
N SER A 460 6.75 3.32 2.35
CA SER A 460 5.62 4.10 2.86
C SER A 460 5.19 5.08 1.79
N VAL A 461 3.99 4.92 1.24
CA VAL A 461 3.46 5.83 0.21
C VAL A 461 2.65 6.92 0.89
N GLY A 462 3.04 8.19 0.67
CA GLY A 462 2.43 9.37 1.28
C GLY A 462 3.46 10.37 1.84
N PRO A 463 3.00 11.38 2.60
CA PRO A 463 1.64 11.53 3.10
C PRO A 463 0.63 11.91 2.00
N LEU A 464 -0.47 11.16 1.90
CA LEU A 464 -1.69 11.59 1.21
C LEU A 464 -2.39 12.60 2.11
N LEU A 465 -2.55 13.85 1.67
CA LEU A 465 -3.33 14.85 2.39
C LEU A 465 -4.83 14.62 2.13
N GLN A 466 -5.60 14.74 3.20
CA GLN A 466 -7.03 14.48 3.23
C GLN A 466 -7.79 15.76 3.57
N GLY A 467 -9.02 15.90 3.09
CA GLY A 467 -9.91 17.00 3.47
C GLY A 467 -9.70 18.32 2.69
N LEU A 468 -8.77 18.40 1.74
CA LEU A 468 -8.69 19.52 0.78
C LEU A 468 -9.74 19.38 -0.34
N ARG A 469 -10.16 20.50 -0.94
CA ARG A 469 -11.08 20.50 -2.10
C ARG A 469 -10.46 19.92 -3.37
N LYS A 470 -9.15 19.98 -3.48
CA LYS A 470 -8.39 19.49 -4.63
C LYS A 470 -7.13 18.78 -4.15
N PRO A 471 -6.62 17.79 -4.91
CA PRO A 471 -5.46 16.98 -4.54
C PRO A 471 -4.19 17.82 -4.44
N VAL A 472 -3.64 17.91 -3.25
CA VAL A 472 -2.31 18.48 -3.01
C VAL A 472 -1.63 17.52 -2.06
N ASN A 473 -0.48 16.96 -2.43
CA ASN A 473 0.24 16.00 -1.61
C ASN A 473 1.67 16.45 -1.36
N ASP A 474 2.13 16.14 -0.15
CA ASP A 474 3.48 16.47 0.32
C ASP A 474 4.41 15.27 0.12
N LEU A 475 5.70 15.55 0.01
CA LEU A 475 6.78 14.56 -0.05
C LEU A 475 7.66 14.70 1.18
N SER A 476 8.29 13.59 1.57
CA SER A 476 9.44 13.68 2.46
C SER A 476 10.61 14.33 1.71
N ARG A 477 11.35 15.23 2.35
CA ARG A 477 12.62 15.73 1.79
C ARG A 477 13.62 14.61 1.49
N GLY A 478 13.50 13.48 2.19
CA GLY A 478 14.28 12.27 1.94
C GLY A 478 13.63 11.28 0.97
N ALA A 479 12.56 11.66 0.26
CA ALA A 479 11.87 10.81 -0.70
C ALA A 479 12.83 10.30 -1.78
N LEU A 480 12.71 9.02 -2.12
CA LEU A 480 13.36 8.41 -3.26
C LEU A 480 12.55 8.70 -4.52
N VAL A 481 13.14 8.47 -5.69
CA VAL A 481 12.45 8.64 -6.99
C VAL A 481 11.15 7.85 -7.03
N GLU A 482 11.17 6.63 -6.51
CA GLU A 482 10.01 5.75 -6.43
C GLU A 482 8.90 6.30 -5.53
N ASP A 483 9.25 6.91 -4.38
CA ASP A 483 8.28 7.56 -3.49
C ASP A 483 7.52 8.67 -4.22
N ILE A 484 8.22 9.49 -5.01
CA ILE A 484 7.58 10.58 -5.77
C ILE A 484 6.79 10.04 -6.97
N VAL A 485 7.22 8.97 -7.65
CA VAL A 485 6.39 8.28 -8.66
C VAL A 485 5.07 7.80 -8.05
N PHE A 486 5.12 7.12 -6.91
CA PHE A 486 3.89 6.65 -6.26
C PHE A 486 3.03 7.79 -5.71
N THR A 487 3.63 8.87 -5.22
CA THR A 487 2.87 10.04 -4.77
C THR A 487 2.18 10.76 -5.94
N ILE A 488 2.83 10.84 -7.11
CA ILE A 488 2.20 11.34 -8.35
C ILE A 488 1.03 10.45 -8.76
N ALA A 489 1.22 9.13 -8.79
CA ALA A 489 0.17 8.17 -9.12
C ALA A 489 -1.02 8.30 -8.17
N LEU A 490 -0.75 8.36 -6.86
CA LEU A 490 -1.73 8.55 -5.80
C LEU A 490 -2.48 9.88 -5.93
N THR A 491 -1.80 10.96 -6.30
CA THR A 491 -2.44 12.27 -6.55
C THR A 491 -3.35 12.22 -7.78
N ALA A 492 -2.95 11.51 -8.84
CA ALA A 492 -3.79 11.30 -10.02
C ALA A 492 -5.05 10.48 -9.70
N VAL A 493 -4.93 9.43 -8.90
CA VAL A 493 -6.08 8.63 -8.44
C VAL A 493 -7.01 9.48 -7.57
N GLN A 494 -6.45 10.25 -6.62
CA GLN A 494 -7.22 11.16 -5.77
C GLN A 494 -7.97 12.22 -6.60
N ALA A 495 -7.33 12.79 -7.62
CA ALA A 495 -7.96 13.73 -8.54
C ALA A 495 -9.16 13.11 -9.26
N LYS A 496 -9.03 11.86 -9.72
CA LYS A 496 -10.14 11.16 -10.39
C LYS A 496 -11.30 10.89 -9.46
N GLN A 497 -11.02 10.54 -8.21
CA GLN A 497 -12.04 10.26 -7.19
C GLN A 497 -12.85 11.50 -6.80
N MET A 498 -12.24 12.70 -6.83
CA MET A 498 -12.91 13.96 -6.51
C MET A 498 -13.77 14.52 -7.65
N GLU A 499 -13.78 13.91 -8.84
CA GLU A 499 -14.69 14.30 -9.94
C GLU A 499 -16.11 13.75 -9.79
N GLY A 500 -16.26 12.65 -9.05
CA GLY A 500 -17.55 12.02 -8.77
C GLY A 500 -18.21 12.65 -7.56
#